data_AF-A0A6B3I8W2-F1
#
_entry.id   AF-A0A6B3I8W2-F1
#
_cell.length_a   1.000
_cell.length_b   1.000
_cell.length_c   1.000
_cell.angle_alpha   90.00
_cell.angle_beta   90.00
_cell.angle_gamma   90.00
#
_symmetry.space_group_name_H-M   'P 1'
#
loop_
_entity.id
_entity.type
_entity.pdbx_description
1 polymer ?
#
loop_
_entity_poly.entity_id
_entity_poly.type
_entity_poly.pdbx_seq_one_letter_code
_entity_poly.pdbx_strand_id
1 'polypeptide(L)' 'AATADAARSIEGIEAIRLTCRGGTGADRFYAACGYKEVGRVPGGIRVAPGDDRDDIVMLLPLGRAAAS' A
#
# COMPACT_ATOMS: atom_id res chain seq x y z
N ALA A 1 -7.11 9.66 4.07
CA ALA A 1 -8.30 10.31 3.48
C ALA A 1 -7.92 10.99 2.16
N ALA A 2 -7.19 12.10 2.17
CA ALA A 2 -6.91 12.93 0.98
C ALA A 2 -6.51 12.16 -0.31
N THR A 3 -5.53 11.25 -0.26
CA THR A 3 -5.10 10.51 -1.47
C THR A 3 -6.18 9.57 -2.00
N ALA A 4 -6.88 8.86 -1.13
CA ALA A 4 -7.95 7.94 -1.53
C ALA A 4 -9.15 8.68 -2.10
N ASP A 5 -9.48 9.84 -1.53
CA ASP A 5 -10.60 10.67 -2.00
C ASP A 5 -10.28 11.32 -3.35
N ALA A 6 -9.05 11.82 -3.54
CA ALA A 6 -8.59 12.31 -4.83
C ALA A 6 -8.58 11.21 -5.90
N ALA A 7 -8.08 10.01 -5.57
CA ALA A 7 -8.05 8.89 -6.51
C ALA A 7 -9.47 8.46 -6.96
N ARG A 8 -10.46 8.49 -6.06
CA ARG A 8 -11.86 8.22 -6.41
C ARG A 8 -12.48 9.22 -7.39
N SER A 9 -11.94 10.45 -7.47
CA SER A 9 -12.38 11.44 -8.45
C SER A 9 -11.78 11.26 -9.85
N ILE A 10 -10.82 10.34 -10.00
CA ILE A 10 -10.19 10.05 -11.30
C ILE A 10 -10.91 8.85 -11.93
N GLU A 11 -11.51 9.08 -13.09
CA GLU A 11 -12.19 8.03 -13.85
C GLU A 11 -11.24 6.86 -14.16
N GLY A 12 -11.72 5.63 -13.98
CA GLY A 12 -10.97 4.41 -14.26
C GLY A 12 -9.97 3.97 -13.18
N ILE A 13 -9.77 4.74 -12.11
CA ILE A 13 -8.92 4.31 -10.98
C ILE A 13 -9.72 3.46 -10.00
N GLU A 14 -9.40 2.17 -9.93
CA GLU A 14 -10.10 1.21 -9.06
C GLU A 14 -9.34 0.88 -7.76
N ALA A 15 -8.04 1.18 -7.70
CA ALA A 15 -7.20 0.88 -6.54
C ALA A 15 -5.96 1.77 -6.45
N ILE A 16 -5.41 1.88 -5.25
CA ILE A 16 -4.08 2.47 -4.99
C ILE A 16 -3.15 1.35 -4.56
N ARG A 17 -2.00 1.22 -5.24
CA ARG A 17 -0.89 0.36 -4.83
C ARG A 17 0.23 1.21 -4.25
N LEU A 18 0.80 0.75 -3.15
CA LEU A 18 2.06 1.26 -2.62
C LEU A 18 2.98 0.11 -2.22
N THR A 19 4.25 0.43 -2.04
CA THR A 19 5.17 -0.42 -1.29
C THR A 19 5.60 0.29 -0.01
N CYS A 20 5.84 -0.46 1.05
CA CYS A 20 6.36 0.08 2.29
C CYS A 20 7.42 -0.84 2.90
N ARG A 21 8.33 -0.24 3.67
CA ARG A 21 9.42 -0.95 4.31
C ARG A 21 8.98 -1.55 5.64
N GLY A 22 9.18 -2.86 5.79
CA GLY A 22 8.92 -3.59 7.02
C GLY A 22 9.71 -3.05 8.21
N GLY A 23 9.19 -3.25 9.42
CA GLY A 23 9.85 -2.83 10.67
C GLY A 23 9.77 -1.33 10.98
N THR A 24 9.09 -0.54 10.16
CA THR A 24 8.85 0.90 10.40
C THR A 24 7.48 1.19 11.03
N GLY A 25 6.57 0.22 11.04
CA GLY A 25 5.17 0.39 11.43
C GLY A 25 4.27 0.94 10.32
N ALA A 26 4.83 1.28 9.15
CA ALA A 26 4.06 1.78 8.01
C ALA A 26 3.02 0.78 7.50
N ASP A 27 3.34 -0.51 7.51
CA ASP A 27 2.44 -1.60 7.16
C ASP A 27 1.18 -1.63 8.04
N ARG A 28 1.37 -1.48 9.36
CA ARG A 28 0.25 -1.39 10.31
C ARG A 28 -0.56 -0.12 10.14
N PHE A 29 0.11 1.01 9.90
CA PHE A 29 -0.55 2.28 9.62
C PHE A 29 -1.43 2.20 8.35
N TYR A 30 -0.90 1.66 7.26
CA TYR A 30 -1.66 1.51 6.02
C TYR A 30 -2.76 0.44 6.13
N ALA A 31 -2.52 -0.64 6.88
CA ALA A 31 -3.57 -1.61 7.20
C ALA A 31 -4.75 -0.96 7.94
N ALA A 32 -4.48 -0.08 8.91
CA ALA A 32 -5.52 0.70 9.60
C ALA A 32 -6.26 1.68 8.66
N CYS A 33 -5.63 2.10 7.56
CA CYS A 33 -6.26 2.88 6.50
C CYS A 33 -7.07 2.04 5.48
N GLY A 34 -7.15 0.72 5.66
CA GLY A 34 -7.89 -0.20 4.78
C GLY A 34 -7.07 -0.81 3.64
N TYR A 35 -5.76 -0.55 3.58
CA TYR A 35 -4.89 -1.25 2.64
C TYR A 35 -4.71 -2.71 3.07
N LYS A 36 -4.54 -3.60 2.09
CA LYS A 36 -4.29 -5.02 2.30
C LYS A 36 -2.91 -5.39 1.77
N GLU A 37 -2.19 -6.20 2.51
CA GLU A 37 -0.97 -6.83 2.01
C GLU A 37 -1.33 -7.78 0.86
N VAL A 38 -0.65 -7.63 -0.27
CA VAL A 38 -0.84 -8.46 -1.47
C VAL A 38 0.46 -9.12 -1.94
N GLY A 39 1.59 -8.80 -1.31
CA GLY A 39 2.87 -9.42 -1.58
C GLY A 39 3.96 -8.94 -0.63
N ARG A 40 4.97 -9.77 -0.42
CA ARG A 40 6.10 -9.49 0.46
C ARG A 40 7.37 -10.14 -0.08
N VAL A 41 8.46 -9.38 -0.09
CA VAL A 41 9.82 -9.90 -0.32
C VAL A 41 10.59 -9.79 1.00
N PRO A 42 10.80 -10.92 1.72
CA PRO A 42 11.56 -10.90 2.96
C PRO A 42 12.98 -10.38 2.74
N GLY A 43 13.41 -9.40 3.54
CA GLY A 43 14.74 -8.79 3.40
C GLY A 43 15.02 -8.12 2.05
N GLY A 44 13.98 -7.77 1.28
CA GLY A 44 14.13 -7.20 -0.07
C GLY A 44 14.74 -5.79 -0.12
N ILE A 45 14.83 -5.09 1.01
CA ILE A 45 15.37 -3.72 1.11
C ILE A 45 16.54 -3.70 2.08
N ARG A 46 17.74 -3.37 1.59
CA ARG A 46 18.91 -3.09 2.44
C ARG A 46 18.98 -1.62 2.82
N VAL A 47 18.86 -1.32 4.12
CA VAL A 47 18.97 0.04 4.64
C VAL A 47 20.41 0.37 5.04
N ALA A 48 21.08 -0.59 5.65
CA ALA A 48 22.47 -0.55 6.07
C ALA A 48 23.03 -1.98 6.12
N PRO A 49 24.36 -2.19 6.28
CA PRO A 49 24.91 -3.52 6.49
C PRO A 49 24.26 -4.23 7.69
N GLY A 50 23.70 -5.43 7.44
CA GLY A 50 22.97 -6.20 8.46
C GLY A 50 21.56 -5.68 8.79
N ASP A 51 21.10 -4.63 8.11
CA ASP A 51 19.76 -4.07 8.25
C ASP A 51 18.94 -4.28 6.96
N ASP A 52 18.53 -5.53 6.76
CA ASP A 52 17.65 -5.94 5.68
C ASP A 52 16.19 -5.95 6.17
N ARG A 53 15.30 -5.33 5.40
CA ARG A 53 13.88 -5.15 5.73
C ARG A 53 13.02 -5.69 4.61
N ASP A 54 11.83 -6.11 4.96
CA ASP A 54 10.85 -6.58 3.98
C ASP A 54 10.42 -5.44 3.06
N ASP A 55 10.28 -5.74 1.77
CA ASP A 55 9.49 -4.93 0.83
C ASP A 55 8.06 -5.46 0.82
N ILE A 56 7.10 -4.65 1.23
CA ILE A 56 5.69 -5.05 1.40
C ILE A 56 4.84 -4.30 0.39
N VAL A 57 4.17 -5.04 -0.50
CA VAL A 57 3.21 -4.50 -1.46
C VAL A 57 1.83 -4.45 -0.84
N MET A 58 1.23 -3.26 -0.82
CA MET A 58 -0.07 -3.02 -0.22
C MET A 58 -1.04 -2.45 -1.26
N LEU A 59 -2.31 -2.87 -1.20
CA LEU A 59 -3.37 -2.45 -2.11
C LEU A 59 -4.58 -1.92 -1.34
N LEU A 60 -5.06 -0.73 -1.67
CA LEU A 60 -6.36 -0.21 -1.25
C LEU A 60 -7.34 -0.26 -2.42
N PRO A 61 -8.33 -1.16 -2.41
CA PRO A 61 -9.46 -1.09 -3.32
C PRO A 61 -10.28 0.17 -3.04
N LEU A 62 -10.64 0.94 -4.07
CA LEU A 62 -11.45 2.15 -3.91
C LEU A 62 -12.95 1.92 -4.04
N GLY A 63 -13.35 0.68 -4.39
CA GLY A 63 -14.70 0.34 -4.83
C GLY A 63 -14.84 0.62 -6.33
N ARG A 64 -15.61 -0.22 -7.04
CA ARG A 64 -15.92 0.04 -8.45
C ARG A 64 -16.81 1.28 -8.50
N ALA A 65 -16.48 2.26 -9.34
CA ALA A 65 -17.47 3.27 -9.71
C ALA A 65 -18.70 2.51 -10.21
N ALA A 66 -19.88 2.76 -9.62
CA ALA A 66 -21.09 2.11 -10.08
C ALA A 66 -21.19 2.34 -11.59
N ALA A 67 -21.20 1.25 -12.37
CA ALA A 67 -21.40 1.35 -13.80
C ALA A 67 -22.76 2.02 -14.01
N SER A 68 -22.75 3.19 -14.65
CA SER A 68 -23.93 3.90 -15.11
C SER A 68 -24.66 3.10 -16.17
#